data_AF-A0A0D1ZHI4-F1
#
_entry.id   AF-A0A0D1ZHI4-F1
#
_cell.length_a   1.000
_cell.length_b   1.000
_cell.length_c   1.000
_cell.angle_alpha   90.00
_cell.angle_beta   90.00
_cell.angle_gamma   90.00
#
_symmetry.space_group_name_H-M   'P 1'
#
loop_
_entity.id
_entity.type
_entity.pdbx_description
1 polymer ?
#
loop_
_entity_poly.entity_id
_entity_poly.type
_entity_poly.pdbx_seq_one_letter_code
_entity_poly.pdbx_strand_id
1 'polypeptide(L)'
;MKLLPLLALLLPLRMALAQYPVFLIPEGTDNKVYEQLTHAFQDALKLARTAVALADPCDPAFRRYFQPQDFIFVHKVFRAVANIPLDLTIDSQNVEHVLNTGSLNPRYSQLSIAYGDNPKWSERTCEMQLPGDGIFGYLYFASPFGYMSLCRGTLFERFLTLEDTFNPPPWARANNDPNGQPLPGWGCDGFGDHDNSYMEVLGSWVLHELMHFQPLFYDIPNWKAIQHTGWIRDFPDGATPGMSGGPPNGYGPYYARLINALPPDPVMGLSQSVGNADNYAWYALSKYWSLTCGKPFGPSNTREDNVNFSKRKAPPQ
;
A
#
# COMPACT_ATOMS: atom_id res chain seq x y z
N MET A 1 -46.24 -40.00 -23.83
CA MET A 1 -44.87 -40.30 -23.37
C MET A 1 -43.92 -39.24 -23.87
N LYS A 2 -43.55 -38.28 -23.01
CA LYS A 2 -42.35 -37.45 -23.17
C LYS A 2 -41.59 -37.51 -21.85
N LEU A 3 -40.37 -38.04 -21.92
CA LEU A 3 -39.41 -38.12 -20.83
C LEU A 3 -38.82 -36.73 -20.56
N LEU A 4 -38.72 -36.41 -19.25
CA LEU A 4 -37.74 -35.65 -18.45
C LEU A 4 -36.67 -34.75 -19.14
N PRO A 5 -36.07 -33.75 -18.43
CA PRO A 5 -35.99 -33.62 -16.97
C PRO A 5 -36.19 -32.21 -16.38
N LEU A 6 -36.85 -32.15 -15.22
CA LEU A 6 -36.70 -31.06 -14.25
C LEU A 6 -35.43 -31.36 -13.42
N LEU A 7 -34.25 -31.18 -14.02
CA LEU A 7 -32.96 -31.25 -13.32
C LEU A 7 -32.64 -29.87 -12.70
N ALA A 8 -33.58 -29.34 -11.92
CA ALA A 8 -33.40 -28.13 -11.14
C ALA A 8 -32.98 -28.51 -9.72
N LEU A 9 -31.76 -29.03 -9.54
CA LEU A 9 -31.11 -29.17 -8.23
C LEU A 9 -29.61 -29.52 -8.30
N LEU A 10 -28.94 -29.10 -9.37
CA LEU A 10 -27.49 -28.89 -9.33
C LEU A 10 -27.27 -27.39 -9.18
N LEU A 11 -27.44 -26.87 -7.96
CA LEU A 11 -26.71 -25.68 -7.57
C LEU A 11 -25.23 -26.09 -7.53
N PRO A 12 -24.35 -25.61 -8.42
CA PRO A 12 -23.04 -25.28 -7.92
C PRO A 12 -23.26 -24.01 -7.10
N LEU A 13 -23.55 -24.15 -5.80
CA LEU A 13 -22.92 -23.24 -4.85
C LEU A 13 -21.43 -23.46 -5.05
N ARG A 14 -20.85 -22.79 -6.07
CA ARG A 14 -19.45 -22.45 -5.99
C ARG A 14 -19.39 -21.56 -4.76
N MET A 15 -18.99 -22.16 -3.65
CA MET A 15 -18.46 -21.45 -2.50
C MET A 15 -17.28 -20.63 -3.01
N ALA A 16 -17.57 -19.47 -3.61
CA ALA A 16 -16.61 -18.40 -3.85
C ALA A 16 -16.45 -17.63 -2.52
N LEU A 17 -16.09 -18.36 -1.47
CA LEU A 17 -15.70 -17.89 -0.15
C LEU A 17 -14.26 -18.40 0.01
N ALA A 18 -13.20 -17.64 0.24
CA ALA A 18 -13.00 -16.20 0.32
C ALA A 18 -11.54 -15.99 -0.12
N GLN A 19 -11.30 -15.30 -1.24
CA GLN A 19 -9.94 -14.82 -1.57
C GLN A 19 -9.66 -13.48 -0.90
N TYR A 20 -10.56 -12.99 -0.04
CA TYR A 20 -10.38 -11.77 0.73
C TYR A 20 -9.68 -12.07 2.06
N PRO A 21 -8.96 -11.09 2.62
CA PRO A 21 -8.53 -11.15 4.00
C PRO A 21 -9.73 -11.19 4.95
N VAL A 22 -9.51 -11.74 6.14
CA VAL A 22 -10.49 -11.65 7.23
C VAL A 22 -10.36 -10.30 7.91
N PHE A 23 -11.40 -9.47 7.82
CA PHE A 23 -11.45 -8.20 8.56
C PHE A 23 -11.90 -8.43 10.00
N LEU A 24 -11.13 -7.96 10.97
CA LEU A 24 -11.35 -8.13 12.40
C LEU A 24 -11.65 -6.79 13.05
N ILE A 25 -12.91 -6.58 13.42
CA ILE A 25 -13.38 -5.32 13.97
C ILE A 25 -13.94 -5.58 15.38
N PRO A 26 -13.52 -4.81 16.40
CA PRO A 26 -14.06 -4.94 17.74
C PRO A 26 -15.58 -4.75 17.77
N GLU A 27 -16.24 -5.49 18.66
CA GLU A 27 -17.67 -5.36 18.88
C GLU A 27 -18.06 -3.92 19.28
N GLY A 28 -19.18 -3.43 18.78
CA GLY A 28 -19.66 -2.06 19.03
C GLY A 28 -18.99 -0.97 18.17
N THR A 29 -18.07 -1.32 17.27
CA THR A 29 -17.51 -0.37 16.30
C THR A 29 -18.52 -0.05 15.19
N ASP A 30 -18.53 1.20 14.72
CA ASP A 30 -19.37 1.63 13.59
C ASP A 30 -19.08 0.79 12.32
N ASN A 31 -20.14 0.39 11.62
CA ASN A 31 -20.06 -0.33 10.34
C ASN A 31 -19.23 0.39 9.28
N LYS A 32 -19.12 1.73 9.35
CA LYS A 32 -18.25 2.52 8.47
C LYS A 32 -16.79 2.07 8.53
N VAL A 33 -16.33 1.55 9.67
CA VAL A 33 -14.95 1.03 9.79
C VAL A 33 -14.76 -0.21 8.93
N TYR A 34 -15.78 -1.06 8.80
CA TYR A 34 -15.71 -2.22 7.91
C TYR A 34 -15.57 -1.80 6.45
N GLU A 35 -16.34 -0.80 6.03
CA GLU A 35 -16.26 -0.23 4.69
C GLU A 35 -14.88 0.41 4.47
N GLN A 36 -14.37 1.19 5.43
CA GLN A 36 -13.03 1.79 5.36
C GLN A 36 -11.92 0.75 5.22
N LEU A 37 -11.94 -0.33 6.00
CA LEU A 37 -10.95 -1.41 5.90
C LEU A 37 -11.02 -2.12 4.54
N THR A 38 -12.25 -2.38 4.07
CA THR A 38 -12.47 -3.03 2.78
C THR A 38 -11.96 -2.15 1.64
N HIS A 39 -12.30 -0.86 1.64
CA HIS A 39 -11.82 0.11 0.65
C HIS A 39 -10.31 0.30 0.74
N ALA A 40 -9.72 0.37 1.94
CA ALA A 40 -8.27 0.47 2.10
C ALA A 40 -7.54 -0.71 1.45
N PHE A 41 -8.04 -1.93 1.63
CA PHE A 41 -7.49 -3.10 0.95
C PHE A 41 -7.64 -3.02 -0.57
N GLN A 42 -8.82 -2.61 -1.06
CA GLN A 42 -9.05 -2.44 -2.51
C GLN A 42 -8.16 -1.34 -3.11
N ASP A 43 -7.97 -0.23 -2.40
CA ASP A 43 -7.09 0.86 -2.78
C ASP A 43 -5.63 0.40 -2.85
N ALA A 44 -5.18 -0.42 -1.90
CA ALA A 44 -3.84 -1.02 -1.95
C ALA A 44 -3.63 -1.84 -3.23
N LEU A 45 -4.63 -2.63 -3.64
CA LEU A 45 -4.59 -3.38 -4.90
C LEU A 45 -4.63 -2.46 -6.11
N LYS A 46 -5.41 -1.38 -6.07
CA LYS A 46 -5.48 -0.37 -7.15
C LYS A 46 -4.13 0.33 -7.33
N LEU A 47 -3.46 0.69 -6.24
CA LEU A 47 -2.11 1.24 -6.23
C LEU A 47 -1.12 0.25 -6.86
N ALA A 48 -1.13 -1.01 -6.43
CA ALA A 48 -0.26 -2.05 -6.99
C ALA A 48 -0.52 -2.28 -8.49
N ARG A 49 -1.78 -2.35 -8.92
CA ARG A 49 -2.14 -2.48 -10.33
C ARG A 49 -1.68 -1.30 -11.16
N THR A 50 -1.77 -0.09 -10.62
CA THR A 50 -1.29 1.11 -11.32
C THR A 50 0.22 1.09 -11.48
N ALA A 51 0.96 0.68 -10.44
CA ALA A 51 2.41 0.48 -10.51
C ALA A 51 2.81 -0.58 -11.54
N VAL A 52 2.00 -1.63 -11.73
CA VAL A 52 2.21 -2.68 -12.74
C VAL A 52 1.88 -2.21 -14.16
N ALA A 53 0.72 -1.57 -14.34
CA ALA A 53 0.20 -1.10 -15.62
C ALA A 53 1.08 -0.03 -16.26
N LEU A 54 1.65 0.85 -15.44
CA LEU A 54 2.44 1.99 -15.87
C LEU A 54 3.95 1.79 -15.66
N ALA A 55 4.39 0.54 -15.52
CA ALA A 55 5.77 0.21 -15.21
C ALA A 55 6.70 0.60 -16.37
N ASP A 56 7.71 1.39 -16.07
CA ASP A 56 8.79 1.74 -17.00
C ASP A 56 10.08 1.94 -16.17
N PRO A 57 11.18 1.20 -16.47
CA PRO A 57 12.44 1.35 -15.73
C PRO A 57 13.07 2.73 -15.89
N CYS A 58 12.64 3.55 -16.84
CA CYS A 58 13.10 4.90 -17.08
C CYS A 58 12.17 5.97 -16.49
N ASP A 59 11.02 5.58 -15.94
CA ASP A 59 10.08 6.50 -15.32
C ASP A 59 10.73 7.28 -14.17
N PRO A 60 10.59 8.62 -14.12
CA PRO A 60 11.17 9.42 -13.05
C PRO A 60 10.72 9.01 -11.64
N ALA A 61 9.48 8.58 -11.45
CA ALA A 61 9.01 8.10 -10.14
C ALA A 61 9.63 6.75 -9.79
N PHE A 62 9.79 5.84 -10.75
CA PHE A 62 10.55 4.60 -10.53
C PHE A 62 11.99 4.92 -10.08
N ARG A 63 12.67 5.81 -10.81
CA ARG A 63 14.07 6.22 -10.52
C ARG A 63 14.24 6.97 -9.20
N ARG A 64 13.17 7.51 -8.61
CA ARG A 64 13.22 8.11 -7.27
C ARG A 64 13.33 7.05 -6.18
N TYR A 65 12.60 5.95 -6.32
CA TYR A 65 12.44 4.96 -5.25
C TYR A 65 13.20 3.65 -5.50
N PHE A 66 13.65 3.37 -6.72
CA PHE A 66 14.39 2.18 -7.07
C PHE A 66 15.47 2.47 -8.10
N GLN A 67 16.45 1.58 -8.20
CA GLN A 67 17.47 1.61 -9.23
C GLN A 67 17.04 0.74 -10.43
N PRO A 68 17.60 0.98 -11.63
CA PRO A 68 17.11 0.34 -12.86
C PRO A 68 17.23 -1.18 -12.84
N GLN A 69 18.29 -1.69 -12.22
CA GLN A 69 18.51 -3.13 -12.06
C GLN A 69 17.44 -3.81 -11.20
N ASP A 70 16.72 -3.06 -10.37
CA ASP A 70 15.68 -3.60 -9.49
C ASP A 70 14.36 -3.85 -10.25
N PHE A 71 14.21 -3.28 -11.45
CA PHE A 71 12.92 -3.16 -12.14
C PHE A 71 12.17 -4.49 -12.26
N ILE A 72 12.84 -5.55 -12.74
CA ILE A 72 12.21 -6.86 -12.92
C ILE A 72 11.72 -7.43 -11.58
N PHE A 73 12.49 -7.25 -10.51
CA PHE A 73 12.11 -7.73 -9.19
C PHE A 73 10.93 -6.93 -8.63
N VAL A 74 11.04 -5.61 -8.60
CA VAL A 74 10.00 -4.70 -8.09
C VAL A 74 8.68 -4.89 -8.84
N HIS A 75 8.73 -5.04 -10.17
CA HIS A 75 7.54 -5.28 -10.97
C HIS A 75 6.89 -6.63 -10.64
N LYS A 76 7.67 -7.68 -10.38
CA LYS A 76 7.16 -8.98 -9.93
C LYS A 76 6.55 -8.91 -8.54
N VAL A 77 7.10 -8.10 -7.63
CA VAL A 77 6.50 -7.84 -6.30
C VAL A 77 5.10 -7.23 -6.46
N PHE A 78 4.95 -6.15 -7.23
CA PHE A 78 3.62 -5.58 -7.44
C PHE A 78 2.67 -6.51 -8.18
N ARG A 79 3.15 -7.32 -9.14
CA ARG A 79 2.33 -8.35 -9.81
C ARG A 79 1.80 -9.38 -8.81
N ALA A 80 2.63 -9.82 -7.86
CA ALA A 80 2.20 -10.76 -6.83
C ALA A 80 1.10 -10.18 -5.93
N VAL A 81 1.22 -8.90 -5.53
CA VAL A 81 0.17 -8.17 -4.79
C VAL A 81 -1.09 -8.04 -5.65
N ALA A 82 -0.96 -7.53 -6.87
CA ALA A 82 -2.08 -7.30 -7.78
C ALA A 82 -2.73 -8.58 -8.35
N ASN A 83 -2.20 -9.76 -8.04
CA ASN A 83 -2.59 -11.06 -8.58
C ASN A 83 -2.52 -11.13 -10.12
N ILE A 84 -1.44 -10.59 -10.69
CA ILE A 84 -1.16 -10.60 -12.11
C ILE A 84 -0.07 -11.66 -12.38
N PRO A 85 -0.19 -12.48 -13.44
CA PRO A 85 0.85 -13.45 -13.77
C PRO A 85 2.23 -12.79 -13.91
N LEU A 86 3.25 -13.38 -13.28
CA LEU A 86 4.58 -12.77 -13.15
C LEU A 86 5.26 -12.48 -14.48
N ASP A 87 4.91 -13.20 -15.55
CA ASP A 87 5.50 -13.08 -16.89
C ASP A 87 4.49 -12.57 -17.95
N LEU A 88 3.33 -12.04 -17.53
CA LEU A 88 2.36 -11.41 -18.45
C LEU A 88 3.03 -10.22 -19.17
N THR A 89 2.95 -10.15 -20.49
CA THR A 89 3.33 -8.94 -21.23
C THR A 89 2.19 -7.93 -21.13
N ILE A 90 2.47 -6.69 -20.73
CA ILE A 90 1.47 -5.63 -20.60
C ILE A 90 1.65 -4.66 -21.76
N ASP A 91 0.57 -4.40 -22.47
CA ASP A 91 0.55 -3.54 -23.66
C ASP A 91 -0.77 -2.75 -23.73
N SER A 92 -0.94 -1.97 -24.80
CA SER A 92 -2.13 -1.15 -25.00
C SER A 92 -3.44 -1.94 -25.12
N GLN A 93 -3.39 -3.26 -25.36
CA GLN A 93 -4.58 -4.11 -25.50
C GLN A 93 -5.06 -4.66 -24.17
N ASN A 94 -4.19 -4.79 -23.16
CA ASN A 94 -4.53 -5.41 -21.88
C ASN A 94 -4.32 -4.53 -20.65
N VAL A 95 -3.76 -3.33 -20.80
CA VAL A 95 -3.51 -2.39 -19.69
C VAL A 95 -4.79 -2.04 -18.91
N GLU A 96 -5.91 -1.85 -19.60
CA GLU A 96 -7.20 -1.57 -18.95
C GLU A 96 -7.69 -2.77 -18.12
N HIS A 97 -7.48 -4.00 -18.61
CA HIS A 97 -7.82 -5.20 -17.85
C HIS A 97 -6.93 -5.34 -16.60
N VAL A 98 -5.64 -5.03 -16.72
CA VAL A 98 -4.70 -5.01 -15.59
C VAL A 98 -5.14 -4.01 -14.51
N LEU A 99 -5.58 -2.81 -14.90
CA LEU A 99 -6.05 -1.78 -13.98
C LEU A 99 -7.34 -2.19 -13.25
N ASN A 100 -8.22 -2.95 -13.92
CA ASN A 100 -9.57 -3.22 -13.45
C ASN A 100 -9.83 -4.68 -13.03
N THR A 101 -8.84 -5.55 -13.02
CA THR A 101 -9.05 -6.96 -12.65
C THR A 101 -9.63 -7.10 -11.25
N GLY A 102 -10.63 -7.96 -11.08
CA GLY A 102 -11.24 -8.26 -9.78
C GLY A 102 -10.64 -9.47 -9.08
N SER A 103 -9.72 -10.21 -9.73
CA SER A 103 -9.15 -11.42 -9.15
C SER A 103 -8.19 -11.08 -8.00
N LEU A 104 -8.21 -11.90 -6.96
CA LEU A 104 -7.39 -11.73 -5.78
C LEU A 104 -6.39 -12.88 -5.65
N ASN A 105 -5.21 -12.55 -5.09
CA ASN A 105 -4.21 -13.57 -4.80
C ASN A 105 -4.81 -14.53 -3.76
N PRO A 106 -4.83 -15.85 -3.99
CA PRO A 106 -5.45 -16.80 -3.06
C PRO A 106 -4.82 -16.77 -1.67
N ARG A 107 -3.58 -16.28 -1.53
CA ARG A 107 -2.90 -16.14 -0.23
C ARG A 107 -3.52 -15.08 0.67
N TYR A 108 -4.33 -14.17 0.15
CA TYR A 108 -5.08 -13.23 0.99
C TYR A 108 -6.08 -13.91 1.92
N SER A 109 -6.50 -15.15 1.63
CA SER A 109 -7.27 -15.97 2.57
C SER A 109 -6.53 -16.29 3.89
N GLN A 110 -5.20 -16.10 3.91
CA GLN A 110 -4.33 -16.33 5.06
C GLN A 110 -3.98 -15.02 5.79
N LEU A 111 -4.51 -13.88 5.33
CA LEU A 111 -4.32 -12.58 5.94
C LEU A 111 -5.53 -12.22 6.80
N SER A 112 -5.31 -11.69 8.01
CA SER A 112 -6.32 -10.90 8.71
C SER A 112 -5.87 -9.45 8.88
N ILE A 113 -6.81 -8.53 8.72
CA ILE A 113 -6.60 -7.08 8.88
C ILE A 113 -7.51 -6.60 9.99
N ALA A 114 -6.93 -6.04 11.05
CA ALA A 114 -7.67 -5.63 12.24
C ALA A 114 -7.75 -4.11 12.39
N TYR A 115 -8.87 -3.64 12.94
CA TYR A 115 -9.02 -2.26 13.41
C TYR A 115 -8.50 -2.13 14.86
N GLY A 116 -7.27 -1.61 14.98
CA GLY A 116 -6.43 -1.73 16.17
C GLY A 116 -5.58 -2.99 16.14
N ASP A 117 -5.14 -3.44 17.32
CA ASP A 117 -4.30 -4.63 17.45
C ASP A 117 -5.04 -5.92 17.06
N ASN A 118 -4.42 -6.69 16.16
CA ASN A 118 -4.96 -7.95 15.67
C ASN A 118 -5.08 -8.97 16.82
N PRO A 119 -6.29 -9.47 17.13
CA PRO A 119 -6.51 -10.32 18.30
C PRO A 119 -5.87 -11.71 18.18
N LYS A 120 -5.39 -12.08 16.99
CA LYS A 120 -4.65 -13.33 16.77
C LYS A 120 -3.16 -13.21 17.12
N TRP A 121 -2.73 -12.04 17.57
CA TRP A 121 -1.36 -11.77 17.98
C TRP A 121 -1.31 -11.16 19.39
N SER A 122 -0.25 -11.47 20.13
CA SER A 122 -0.13 -11.07 21.55
C SER A 122 0.39 -9.65 21.74
N GLU A 123 1.11 -9.10 20.75
CA GLU A 123 1.64 -7.75 20.83
C GLU A 123 0.52 -6.72 20.62
N ARG A 124 0.46 -5.71 21.51
CA ARG A 124 -0.60 -4.70 21.56
C ARG A 124 -0.07 -3.30 21.25
N THR A 125 0.67 -3.18 20.14
CA THR A 125 1.42 -1.97 19.79
C THR A 125 0.52 -0.77 19.59
N CYS A 126 -0.67 -0.95 19.00
CA CYS A 126 -1.64 0.13 18.82
C CYS A 126 -2.23 0.62 20.15
N GLU A 127 -2.49 -0.26 21.12
CA GLU A 127 -2.99 0.10 22.45
C GLU A 127 -1.94 0.78 23.33
N MET A 128 -0.66 0.46 23.12
CA MET A 128 0.44 1.06 23.87
C MET A 128 0.82 2.47 23.36
N GLN A 129 0.20 2.94 22.28
CA GLN A 129 0.50 4.26 21.71
C GLN A 129 0.03 5.39 22.63
N LEU A 130 0.97 6.29 22.93
CA LEU A 130 0.69 7.60 23.47
C LEU A 130 0.17 8.53 22.37
N PRO A 131 -0.63 9.56 22.71
CA PRO A 131 -1.04 10.58 21.75
C PRO A 131 0.20 11.22 21.07
N GLY A 132 0.32 11.02 19.75
CA GLY A 132 1.47 11.49 18.96
C GLY A 132 2.46 10.39 18.55
N ASP A 133 2.29 9.16 19.02
CA ASP A 133 3.05 8.02 18.52
C ASP A 133 2.70 7.77 17.05
N GLY A 134 3.75 7.61 16.23
CA GLY A 134 3.68 7.63 14.76
C GLY A 134 3.52 6.27 14.09
N ILE A 135 3.04 5.25 14.81
CA ILE A 135 2.84 3.91 14.25
C ILE A 135 1.41 3.81 13.71
N PHE A 136 1.27 3.71 12.39
CA PHE A 136 -0.04 3.62 11.75
C PHE A 136 -0.50 2.18 11.53
N GLY A 137 0.43 1.25 11.39
CA GLY A 137 0.14 -0.16 11.26
C GLY A 137 1.37 -0.99 11.55
N TYR A 138 1.16 -2.30 11.62
CA TYR A 138 2.22 -3.29 11.59
C TYR A 138 1.64 -4.63 11.16
N LEU A 139 2.48 -5.48 10.56
CA LEU A 139 2.13 -6.85 10.20
C LEU A 139 3.03 -7.83 10.94
N TYR A 140 2.40 -8.71 11.72
CA TYR A 140 3.09 -9.88 12.23
C TYR A 140 2.94 -11.06 11.27
N PHE A 141 4.06 -11.71 10.95
CA PHE A 141 4.09 -12.88 10.09
C PHE A 141 4.21 -14.18 10.90
N ALA A 142 3.16 -15.01 10.81
CA ALA A 142 3.09 -16.33 11.43
C ALA A 142 2.84 -17.40 10.34
N SER A 143 3.86 -17.71 9.54
CA SER A 143 3.74 -18.55 8.33
C SER A 143 2.78 -19.74 8.48
N PRO A 144 1.77 -19.88 7.60
CA PRO A 144 1.52 -19.09 6.39
C PRO A 144 0.68 -17.81 6.60
N PHE A 145 0.32 -17.48 7.84
CA PHE A 145 -0.63 -16.42 8.16
C PHE A 145 0.05 -15.05 8.31
N GLY A 146 -0.69 -14.01 7.96
CA GLY A 146 -0.34 -12.62 8.24
C GLY A 146 -1.39 -12.00 9.16
N TYR A 147 -0.94 -11.34 10.22
CA TYR A 147 -1.80 -10.63 11.17
C TYR A 147 -1.47 -9.14 11.11
N MET A 148 -2.19 -8.41 10.26
CA MET A 148 -2.06 -6.97 10.11
C MET A 148 -2.91 -6.27 11.16
N SER A 149 -2.32 -5.30 11.84
CA SER A 149 -2.97 -4.37 12.76
C SER A 149 -2.91 -2.98 12.14
N LEU A 150 -4.04 -2.30 11.99
CA LEU A 150 -4.09 -0.91 11.58
C LEU A 150 -4.50 -0.07 12.79
N CYS A 151 -3.58 0.73 13.31
CA CYS A 151 -3.78 1.47 14.54
C CYS A 151 -4.86 2.54 14.37
N ARG A 152 -5.63 2.75 15.43
CA ARG A 152 -6.74 3.71 15.43
C ARG A 152 -6.21 5.15 15.48
N GLY A 153 -7.12 6.12 15.62
CA GLY A 153 -6.75 7.52 15.77
C GLY A 153 -6.27 8.11 14.44
N THR A 154 -5.07 8.69 14.43
CA THR A 154 -4.51 9.46 13.31
C THR A 154 -4.66 8.77 11.95
N LEU A 155 -4.49 7.44 11.86
CA LEU A 155 -4.66 6.71 10.61
C LEU A 155 -6.09 6.89 10.03
N PHE A 156 -7.11 6.65 10.83
CA PHE A 156 -8.52 6.71 10.41
C PHE A 156 -9.11 8.12 10.48
N GLU A 157 -8.46 9.04 11.18
CA GLU A 157 -8.86 10.45 11.28
C GLU A 157 -8.31 11.31 10.13
N ARG A 158 -7.15 10.98 9.57
CA ARG A 158 -6.45 11.85 8.60
C ARG A 158 -6.29 11.26 7.20
N PHE A 159 -6.37 9.95 7.07
CA PHE A 159 -6.26 9.29 5.78
C PHE A 159 -7.64 8.75 5.40
N LEU A 160 -8.05 9.05 4.16
CA LEU A 160 -9.30 8.55 3.60
C LEU A 160 -8.98 7.51 2.51
N THR A 161 -10.01 7.08 1.79
CA THR A 161 -9.86 6.27 0.58
C THR A 161 -9.22 7.10 -0.55
N LEU A 162 -8.77 6.45 -1.62
CA LEU A 162 -8.31 7.15 -2.83
C LEU A 162 -9.41 8.04 -3.42
N GLU A 163 -10.65 7.55 -3.44
CA GLU A 163 -11.80 8.29 -3.96
C GLU A 163 -12.10 9.53 -3.11
N ASP A 164 -12.21 9.37 -1.79
CA ASP A 164 -12.49 10.47 -0.88
C ASP A 164 -11.31 11.43 -0.75
N THR A 165 -10.07 10.98 -1.00
CA THR A 165 -8.92 11.90 -1.01
C THR A 165 -8.89 12.73 -2.30
N PHE A 166 -9.26 12.12 -3.43
CA PHE A 166 -9.37 12.82 -4.71
C PHE A 166 -10.54 13.81 -4.73
N ASN A 167 -11.71 13.37 -4.23
CA ASN A 167 -12.93 14.13 -4.15
C ASN A 167 -13.37 14.29 -2.68
N PRO A 168 -12.72 15.21 -1.93
CA PRO A 168 -12.92 15.32 -0.49
C PRO A 168 -14.36 15.66 -0.07
N PRO A 169 -14.77 15.22 1.13
CA PRO A 169 -16.03 15.62 1.73
C PRO A 169 -16.06 17.13 2.03
N PRO A 170 -17.25 17.71 2.30
CA PRO A 170 -17.38 19.16 2.49
C PRO A 170 -16.47 19.73 3.55
N TRP A 171 -16.26 19.03 4.68
CA TRP A 171 -15.39 19.51 5.75
C TRP A 171 -13.92 19.68 5.30
N ALA A 172 -13.46 18.97 4.26
CA ALA A 172 -12.13 19.09 3.68
C ALA A 172 -12.05 20.12 2.54
N ARG A 173 -13.08 20.96 2.38
CA ARG A 173 -13.18 22.01 1.37
C ARG A 173 -13.31 23.39 2.01
N ALA A 174 -13.00 24.42 1.23
CA ALA A 174 -13.17 25.81 1.62
C ALA A 174 -14.61 26.07 2.10
N ASN A 175 -14.75 26.78 3.22
CA ASN A 175 -16.04 27.12 3.86
C ASN A 175 -16.95 25.93 4.21
N ASN A 176 -16.43 24.71 4.27
CA ASN A 176 -17.22 23.49 4.39
C ASN A 176 -18.27 23.30 3.26
N ASP A 177 -18.01 23.86 2.08
CA ASP A 177 -18.91 23.78 0.92
C ASP A 177 -18.63 22.50 0.11
N PRO A 178 -19.64 21.65 -0.19
CA PRO A 178 -19.48 20.50 -1.09
C PRO A 178 -18.86 20.84 -2.45
N ASN A 179 -19.07 22.05 -2.95
CA ASN A 179 -18.50 22.55 -4.21
C ASN A 179 -17.29 23.46 -4.00
N GLY A 180 -16.87 23.66 -2.74
CA GLY A 180 -15.71 24.45 -2.39
C GLY A 180 -14.41 23.83 -2.91
N GLN A 181 -13.39 24.66 -3.08
CA GLN A 181 -12.06 24.19 -3.45
C GLN A 181 -11.50 23.25 -2.38
N PRO A 182 -10.88 22.12 -2.75
CA PRO A 182 -10.16 21.27 -1.81
C PRO A 182 -9.12 22.07 -0.99
N LEU A 183 -9.05 21.79 0.31
CA LEU A 183 -8.02 22.36 1.18
C LEU A 183 -6.66 21.66 0.95
N PRO A 184 -5.53 22.25 1.36
CA PRO A 184 -4.24 21.57 1.32
C PRO A 184 -4.30 20.18 1.94
N GLY A 185 -3.69 19.21 1.26
CA GLY A 185 -3.78 17.80 1.64
C GLY A 185 -4.93 17.02 1.02
N TRP A 186 -5.79 17.67 0.22
CA TRP A 186 -6.93 17.05 -0.43
C TRP A 186 -7.02 17.42 -1.91
N GLY A 187 -7.37 16.45 -2.74
CA GLY A 187 -7.45 16.62 -4.19
C GLY A 187 -6.09 16.91 -4.84
N CYS A 188 -6.07 16.83 -6.17
CA CYS A 188 -4.83 16.96 -6.95
C CYS A 188 -4.09 18.28 -6.75
N ASP A 189 -4.81 19.39 -6.55
CA ASP A 189 -4.20 20.70 -6.30
C ASP A 189 -3.70 20.83 -4.87
N GLY A 190 -4.38 20.22 -3.90
CA GLY A 190 -3.98 20.25 -2.49
C GLY A 190 -2.73 19.40 -2.18
N PHE A 191 -2.32 18.50 -3.09
CA PHE A 191 -1.09 17.72 -2.95
C PHE A 191 0.18 18.52 -3.26
N GLY A 192 0.08 19.65 -3.97
CA GLY A 192 1.25 20.38 -4.47
C GLY A 192 1.82 19.78 -5.76
N ASP A 193 3.13 19.83 -5.92
CA ASP A 193 3.86 19.49 -7.15
C ASP A 193 4.93 18.39 -6.97
N HIS A 194 5.06 17.82 -5.78
CA HIS A 194 6.05 16.78 -5.47
C HIS A 194 5.52 15.75 -4.48
N ASP A 195 6.16 14.58 -4.46
CA ASP A 195 5.84 13.48 -3.55
C ASP A 195 5.96 13.94 -2.09
N ASN A 196 4.85 13.96 -1.36
CA ASN A 196 4.79 14.30 0.07
C ASN A 196 3.58 13.62 0.73
N SER A 197 3.54 13.55 2.06
CA SER A 197 2.50 12.81 2.82
C SER A 197 1.07 13.31 2.67
N TYR A 198 0.83 14.42 1.97
CA TYR A 198 -0.53 14.73 1.47
C TYR A 198 -1.05 13.75 0.44
N MET A 199 -0.21 12.93 -0.18
CA MET A 199 -0.62 11.92 -1.15
C MET A 199 -1.00 10.57 -0.50
N GLU A 200 -0.68 10.37 0.77
CA GLU A 200 -0.98 9.11 1.48
C GLU A 200 -2.49 8.91 1.70
N VAL A 201 -2.91 7.66 1.69
CA VAL A 201 -4.30 7.24 1.91
C VAL A 201 -4.32 5.97 2.77
N LEU A 202 -5.48 5.55 3.27
CA LEU A 202 -5.58 4.31 4.04
C LEU A 202 -5.00 3.11 3.26
N GLY A 203 -5.27 3.05 1.95
CA GLY A 203 -4.76 2.00 1.10
C GLY A 203 -3.24 2.01 0.87
N SER A 204 -2.54 3.14 1.03
CA SER A 204 -1.08 3.15 0.91
C SER A 204 -0.42 2.54 2.14
N TRP A 205 -1.00 2.74 3.33
CA TRP A 205 -0.57 2.06 4.55
C TRP A 205 -0.86 0.56 4.48
N VAL A 206 -2.04 0.15 3.97
CA VAL A 206 -2.30 -1.28 3.74
C VAL A 206 -1.31 -1.86 2.72
N LEU A 207 -1.00 -1.13 1.64
CA LEU A 207 -0.01 -1.57 0.65
C LEU A 207 1.38 -1.74 1.26
N HIS A 208 1.80 -0.79 2.10
CA HIS A 208 3.04 -0.88 2.88
C HIS A 208 3.07 -2.19 3.68
N GLU A 209 2.05 -2.44 4.50
CA GLU A 209 1.99 -3.63 5.34
C GLU A 209 1.94 -4.94 4.52
N LEU A 210 1.30 -4.93 3.35
CA LEU A 210 1.30 -6.07 2.44
C LEU A 210 2.70 -6.45 1.95
N MET A 211 3.66 -5.51 1.92
CA MET A 211 5.05 -5.82 1.58
C MET A 211 5.72 -6.69 2.64
N HIS A 212 5.25 -6.67 3.88
CA HIS A 212 5.73 -7.58 4.92
C HIS A 212 5.08 -8.97 4.84
N PHE A 213 3.99 -9.14 4.08
CA PHE A 213 3.28 -10.42 3.94
C PHE A 213 3.96 -11.36 2.93
N GLN A 214 5.08 -11.94 3.38
CA GLN A 214 5.98 -12.78 2.57
C GLN A 214 5.35 -13.87 1.71
N PRO A 215 4.28 -14.58 2.13
CA PRO A 215 3.68 -15.61 1.31
C PRO A 215 3.34 -15.13 -0.10
N LEU A 216 2.94 -13.86 -0.28
CA LEU A 216 2.65 -13.30 -1.60
C LEU A 216 3.80 -13.51 -2.59
N PHE A 217 5.04 -13.45 -2.11
CA PHE A 217 6.24 -13.35 -2.93
C PHE A 217 6.99 -14.67 -3.12
N TYR A 218 6.53 -15.76 -2.51
CA TYR A 218 7.21 -17.07 -2.58
C TYR A 218 7.36 -17.62 -4.01
N ASP A 219 6.50 -17.20 -4.94
CA ASP A 219 6.56 -17.64 -6.34
C ASP A 219 7.47 -16.75 -7.21
N ILE A 220 7.98 -15.63 -6.66
CA ILE A 220 8.88 -14.75 -7.40
C ILE A 220 10.24 -15.44 -7.55
N PRO A 221 10.75 -15.62 -8.79
CA PRO A 221 12.09 -16.16 -9.00
C PRO A 221 13.13 -15.38 -8.20
N ASN A 222 14.05 -16.09 -7.55
CA ASN A 222 15.09 -15.54 -6.67
C ASN A 222 14.59 -14.85 -5.40
N TRP A 223 13.31 -14.97 -5.02
CA TRP A 223 12.81 -14.45 -3.74
C TRP A 223 13.65 -14.91 -2.54
N LYS A 224 14.07 -16.19 -2.52
CA LYS A 224 14.94 -16.74 -1.47
C LYS A 224 16.31 -16.06 -1.38
N ALA A 225 16.84 -15.56 -2.49
CA ALA A 225 18.10 -14.82 -2.49
C ALA A 225 17.97 -13.49 -1.72
N ILE A 226 16.77 -12.90 -1.74
CA ILE A 226 16.43 -11.64 -1.06
C ILE A 226 16.02 -11.88 0.39
N GLN A 227 15.58 -13.10 0.74
CA GLN A 227 15.40 -13.50 2.14
C GLN A 227 16.72 -13.51 2.94
N HIS A 228 17.90 -13.56 2.30
CA HIS A 228 19.18 -13.52 3.00
C HIS A 228 19.46 -12.21 3.74
N THR A 229 18.88 -11.09 3.29
CA THR A 229 18.89 -9.81 4.02
C THR A 229 17.67 -9.63 4.92
N GLY A 230 16.80 -10.64 4.92
CA GLY A 230 15.70 -10.80 5.83
C GLY A 230 14.46 -10.04 5.40
N TRP A 231 13.81 -10.42 4.29
CA TRP A 231 12.46 -9.96 3.89
C TRP A 231 12.33 -8.45 3.59
N ILE A 232 11.25 -8.03 2.91
CA ILE A 232 10.95 -6.59 2.76
C ILE A 232 10.52 -6.09 4.14
N ARG A 233 11.29 -5.19 4.73
CA ARG A 233 11.15 -4.64 6.09
C ARG A 233 10.87 -3.15 6.05
N ASP A 234 10.60 -2.61 7.22
CA ASP A 234 10.93 -1.22 7.51
C ASP A 234 12.44 -1.08 7.55
N PHE A 235 12.98 -0.12 6.79
CA PHE A 235 14.42 0.12 6.80
C PHE A 235 14.86 0.45 8.24
N PRO A 236 15.82 -0.29 8.82
CA PRO A 236 16.14 -0.18 10.23
C PRO A 236 16.68 1.21 10.56
N ASP A 237 16.25 1.75 11.70
CA ASP A 237 16.69 3.05 12.20
C ASP A 237 18.22 3.12 12.30
N GLY A 238 18.86 3.88 11.42
CA GLY A 238 20.27 4.31 11.52
C GLY A 238 21.34 3.24 11.77
N ALA A 239 21.05 1.95 11.63
CA ALA A 239 21.86 0.87 12.19
C ALA A 239 22.19 -0.26 11.22
N THR A 240 22.30 0.00 9.91
CA THR A 240 23.11 -0.89 9.07
C THR A 240 24.56 -0.76 9.54
N PRO A 241 25.18 -1.79 10.17
CA PRO A 241 26.53 -1.66 10.69
C PRO A 241 27.49 -1.28 9.55
N GLY A 242 28.13 -0.12 9.65
CA GLY A 242 29.05 0.40 8.62
C GLY A 242 28.49 1.49 7.70
N MET A 243 27.22 1.88 7.80
CA MET A 243 26.68 3.03 7.05
C MET A 243 26.59 4.29 7.92
N SER A 244 27.69 5.01 8.04
CA SER A 244 27.65 6.42 8.45
C SER A 244 26.98 7.25 7.34
N GLY A 245 25.83 7.87 7.61
CA GLY A 245 25.18 8.83 6.69
C GLY A 245 23.88 8.38 6.00
N GLY A 246 23.30 7.23 6.35
CA GLY A 246 21.97 6.81 5.87
C GLY A 246 20.82 7.66 6.47
N PRO A 247 19.60 7.62 5.89
CA PRO A 247 18.45 8.27 6.50
C PRO A 247 18.15 7.67 7.87
N PRO A 248 17.57 8.46 8.81
CA PRO A 248 17.35 8.00 10.17
C PRO A 248 16.37 6.82 10.27
N ASN A 249 15.44 6.68 9.31
CA ASN A 249 14.56 5.53 9.12
C ASN A 249 14.16 5.40 7.64
N GLY A 250 13.27 4.45 7.30
CA GLY A 250 12.77 4.24 5.93
C GLY A 250 11.44 4.88 5.57
N TYR A 251 10.86 5.69 6.46
CA TYR A 251 9.47 6.16 6.35
C TYR A 251 9.33 7.54 5.70
N GLY A 252 8.27 7.67 4.91
CA GLY A 252 7.92 8.86 4.15
C GLY A 252 8.71 9.01 2.86
N PRO A 253 8.25 9.88 1.94
CA PRO A 253 8.78 9.95 0.60
C PRO A 253 10.21 10.49 0.57
N TYR A 254 10.60 11.29 1.57
CA TYR A 254 11.95 11.84 1.67
C TYR A 254 12.97 10.78 2.08
N TYR A 255 12.67 9.97 3.10
CA TYR A 255 13.64 8.96 3.52
C TYR A 255 13.66 7.75 2.60
N ALA A 256 12.49 7.31 2.09
CA ALA A 256 12.42 6.25 1.09
C ALA A 256 13.28 6.57 -0.15
N ARG A 257 13.24 7.80 -0.69
CA ARG A 257 14.11 8.15 -1.83
C ARG A 257 15.58 8.19 -1.47
N LEU A 258 15.95 8.56 -0.23
CA LEU A 258 17.35 8.61 0.19
C LEU A 258 17.96 7.21 0.30
N ILE A 259 17.16 6.19 0.64
CA ILE A 259 17.61 4.79 0.59
C ILE A 259 18.07 4.42 -0.82
N ASN A 260 17.39 4.92 -1.85
CA ASN A 260 17.73 4.61 -3.25
C ASN A 260 19.09 5.18 -3.68
N ALA A 261 19.59 6.21 -2.97
CA ALA A 261 20.91 6.78 -3.20
C ALA A 261 22.05 6.00 -2.53
N LEU A 262 21.73 5.01 -1.68
CA LEU A 262 22.73 4.17 -1.03
C LEU A 262 23.35 3.18 -2.04
N PRO A 263 24.59 2.73 -1.80
CA PRO A 263 25.19 1.65 -2.58
C PRO A 263 24.27 0.40 -2.57
N PRO A 264 24.18 -0.33 -3.69
CA PRO A 264 23.51 -1.62 -3.74
C PRO A 264 24.05 -2.57 -2.67
N ASP A 265 23.18 -3.47 -2.22
CA ASP A 265 23.58 -4.55 -1.35
C ASP A 265 24.65 -5.42 -2.06
N PRO A 266 25.83 -5.60 -1.46
CA PRO A 266 26.94 -6.30 -2.13
C PRO A 266 26.70 -7.80 -2.31
N VAL A 267 25.74 -8.39 -1.58
CA VAL A 267 25.37 -9.80 -1.69
C VAL A 267 24.34 -10.01 -2.79
N MET A 268 23.33 -9.14 -2.86
CA MET A 268 22.22 -9.28 -3.81
C MET A 268 22.47 -8.58 -5.16
N GLY A 269 23.32 -7.55 -5.19
CA GLY A 269 23.49 -6.68 -6.35
C GLY A 269 22.28 -5.78 -6.65
N LEU A 270 21.28 -5.77 -5.76
CA LEU A 270 20.07 -4.95 -5.83
C LEU A 270 20.21 -3.72 -4.91
N SER A 271 19.46 -2.66 -5.20
CA SER A 271 19.45 -1.50 -4.30
C SER A 271 18.88 -1.87 -2.93
N GLN A 272 19.25 -1.11 -1.90
CA GLN A 272 18.65 -1.31 -0.57
C GLN A 272 17.15 -0.97 -0.53
N SER A 273 16.67 -0.20 -1.51
CA SER A 273 15.26 0.15 -1.63
C SER A 273 14.37 -1.06 -1.85
N VAL A 274 14.86 -2.14 -2.48
CA VAL A 274 14.05 -3.36 -2.68
C VAL A 274 13.63 -4.00 -1.36
N GLY A 275 14.34 -3.70 -0.27
CA GLY A 275 14.06 -4.19 1.08
C GLY A 275 13.22 -3.25 1.94
N ASN A 276 12.82 -2.07 1.46
CA ASN A 276 12.02 -1.11 2.23
C ASN A 276 10.57 -1.07 1.74
N ALA A 277 9.60 -1.35 2.61
CA ALA A 277 8.16 -1.35 2.25
C ALA A 277 7.69 0.02 1.71
N ASP A 278 8.17 1.11 2.31
CA ASP A 278 7.76 2.46 1.94
C ASP A 278 8.24 2.89 0.55
N ASN A 279 9.36 2.35 0.05
CA ASN A 279 9.77 2.57 -1.34
C ASN A 279 8.71 2.07 -2.33
N TYR A 280 8.06 0.94 -2.03
CA TYR A 280 6.97 0.42 -2.86
C TYR A 280 5.71 1.27 -2.74
N ALA A 281 5.30 1.62 -1.51
CA ALA A 281 4.12 2.44 -1.27
C ALA A 281 4.23 3.79 -2.00
N TRP A 282 5.38 4.46 -1.88
CA TRP A 282 5.62 5.75 -2.50
C TRP A 282 5.73 5.73 -4.02
N TYR A 283 6.38 4.71 -4.59
CA TYR A 283 6.36 4.53 -6.05
C TYR A 283 4.93 4.35 -6.56
N ALA A 284 4.12 3.51 -5.90
CA ALA A 284 2.75 3.26 -6.31
C ALA A 284 1.85 4.51 -6.16
N LEU A 285 1.98 5.26 -5.05
CA LEU A 285 1.30 6.53 -4.84
C LEU A 285 1.65 7.55 -5.92
N SER A 286 2.95 7.73 -6.20
CA SER A 286 3.40 8.71 -7.18
C SER A 286 2.88 8.39 -8.58
N LYS A 287 2.88 7.12 -8.98
CA LYS A 287 2.30 6.67 -10.26
C LYS A 287 0.78 6.85 -10.29
N TYR A 288 0.08 6.45 -9.23
CA TYR A 288 -1.37 6.56 -9.15
C TYR A 288 -1.84 8.00 -9.24
N TRP A 289 -1.26 8.88 -8.45
CA TRP A 289 -1.65 10.29 -8.46
C TRP A 289 -1.20 10.99 -9.73
N SER A 290 -0.05 10.63 -10.30
CA SER A 290 0.35 11.21 -11.59
C SER A 290 -0.65 10.88 -12.70
N LEU A 291 -1.13 9.63 -12.74
CA LEU A 291 -2.18 9.20 -13.66
C LEU A 291 -3.50 9.94 -13.38
N THR A 292 -3.95 9.91 -12.13
CA THR A 292 -5.28 10.41 -11.71
C THR A 292 -5.38 11.93 -11.87
N CYS A 293 -4.32 12.64 -11.55
CA CYS A 293 -4.26 14.09 -11.63
C CYS A 293 -3.83 14.62 -13.00
N GLY A 294 -3.42 13.74 -13.92
CA GLY A 294 -2.93 14.15 -15.24
C GLY A 294 -1.69 15.05 -15.20
N LYS A 295 -0.89 14.97 -14.13
CA LYS A 295 0.32 15.78 -13.95
C LYS A 295 1.42 14.96 -13.26
N PRO A 296 2.70 15.16 -13.61
CA PRO A 296 3.78 14.51 -12.88
C PRO A 296 3.97 15.15 -11.49
N PHE A 297 4.38 14.33 -10.52
CA PHE A 297 4.89 14.81 -9.23
C PHE A 297 6.42 14.70 -9.21
N GLY A 298 7.08 15.77 -8.74
CA GLY A 298 8.51 15.83 -8.50
C GLY A 298 8.97 15.06 -7.25
N PRO A 299 10.28 15.01 -6.97
CA PRO A 299 10.80 14.36 -5.77
C PRO A 299 10.44 15.15 -4.50
N SER A 300 10.24 14.42 -3.40
CA SER A 300 10.29 14.99 -2.05
C SER A 300 11.62 15.74 -1.83
N ASN A 301 11.59 16.85 -1.11
CA ASN A 301 12.74 17.73 -0.97
C ASN A 301 13.26 17.77 0.46
N THR A 302 12.38 17.62 1.45
CA THR A 302 12.73 17.81 2.86
C THR A 302 12.09 16.76 3.76
N ARG A 303 12.58 16.67 5.00
CA ARG A 303 11.95 15.84 6.05
C ARG A 303 10.48 16.24 6.32
N GLU A 304 10.12 17.50 6.08
CA GLU A 304 8.75 17.98 6.31
C GLU A 304 7.74 17.28 5.38
N ASP A 305 8.19 16.85 4.20
CA ASP A 305 7.37 16.10 3.24
C ASP A 305 6.94 14.74 3.77
N ASN A 306 7.59 14.21 4.81
CA ASN A 306 7.17 12.98 5.48
C ASN A 306 5.96 13.20 6.39
N VAL A 307 5.72 14.42 6.89
CA VAL A 307 4.77 14.66 8.01
C VAL A 307 3.74 15.75 7.74
N ASN A 308 3.68 16.28 6.51
CA ASN A 308 2.66 17.22 6.08
C ASN A 308 1.22 16.72 6.31
N PHE A 309 0.96 15.41 6.29
CA PHE A 309 -0.36 14.83 6.62
C PHE A 309 -0.94 15.36 7.96
N SER A 310 -0.09 15.70 8.94
CA SER A 310 -0.49 16.26 10.24
C SER A 310 -1.19 17.62 10.12
N LYS A 311 -0.99 18.33 9.01
CA LYS A 311 -1.62 19.61 8.67
C LYS A 311 -2.93 19.46 7.92
N ARG A 312 -3.30 18.24 7.48
CA ARG A 312 -4.64 18.00 6.91
C ARG A 312 -5.68 18.46 7.90
N LYS A 313 -6.71 19.17 7.42
CA LYS A 313 -7.93 19.33 8.19
C LYS A 313 -8.47 17.93 8.52
N ALA A 314 -8.98 17.73 9.73
CA ALA A 314 -9.58 16.48 10.16
C ALA A 314 -11.12 16.58 10.10
N PRO A 315 -11.85 15.45 10.04
CA PRO A 315 -13.29 15.44 10.21
C PRO A 315 -13.71 16.14 11.51
N PRO A 316 -14.89 16.79 11.55
CA PRO A 316 -15.48 17.25 12.80
C PRO A 316 -15.68 16.07 13.76
N GLN A 317 -15.35 16.27 15.05
CA GLN A 317 -15.64 15.33 16.13
C GLN A 317 -17.10 15.43 16.58
#